data_AF-A0AAD8FMP2-F1
#
_entry.id   AF-A0AAD8FMP2-F1
#
_cell.length_a   1.000
_cell.length_b   1.000
_cell.length_c   1.000
_cell.angle_alpha   90.00
_cell.angle_beta   90.00
_cell.angle_gamma   90.00
#
_symmetry.space_group_name_H-M   'P 1'
#
loop_
_entity.id
_entity.type
_entity.pdbx_description
1 polymer ?
#
loop_
_entity_poly.entity_id
_entity_poly.type
_entity_poly.pdbx_seq_one_letter_code
_entity_poly.pdbx_strand_id
1 'polypeptide(L)'
;MAEVSLAGTQYWRYDSENDQAYTEDPQGHRYPRRISQGFPGISGPVDTAFFHTRDHCIYFFRGHMVTAFNVSSNQRLVGFPRRILEVFPASVPGDHPIAHLDAAYYSYSHQALFLLKGLFFWQVAGAQDRDRDPSLPHNALLPHRRVAEQWRDICDAHSSILTNK
;
A
#
# COMPACT_ATOMS: atom_id res chain seq x y z
N MET A 1 16.09 4.65 -7.30
CA MET A 1 14.75 4.83 -7.92
C MET A 1 14.03 5.89 -7.11
N ALA A 2 13.37 6.87 -7.71
CA ALA A 2 12.65 7.87 -6.91
C ALA A 2 11.38 7.25 -6.32
N GLU A 3 11.15 7.45 -5.02
CA GLU A 3 9.94 7.00 -4.34
C GLU A 3 8.81 8.02 -4.54
N VAL A 4 7.56 7.59 -4.39
CA VAL A 4 6.38 8.46 -4.48
C VAL A 4 5.69 8.52 -3.13
N SER A 5 5.58 9.72 -2.58
CA SER A 5 4.85 9.98 -1.32
C SER A 5 3.49 10.59 -1.62
N LEU A 6 2.44 10.15 -0.93
CA LEU A 6 1.05 10.57 -1.13
C LEU A 6 0.56 11.30 0.12
N ALA A 7 -0.12 12.43 -0.04
CA ALA A 7 -0.87 13.07 1.05
C ALA A 7 -2.14 13.73 0.50
N GLY A 8 -3.30 13.31 1.02
CA GLY A 8 -4.59 13.77 0.53
C GLY A 8 -4.74 13.53 -0.98
N THR A 9 -4.96 14.60 -1.75
CA THR A 9 -5.08 14.54 -3.22
C THR A 9 -3.77 14.83 -3.96
N GLN A 10 -2.65 14.91 -3.24
CA GLN A 10 -1.35 15.35 -3.74
C GLN A 10 -0.30 14.26 -3.63
N TYR A 11 0.75 14.38 -4.44
CA TYR A 11 1.92 13.53 -4.38
C TYR A 11 3.22 14.32 -4.58
N TRP A 12 4.30 13.76 -4.06
CA TRP A 12 5.68 14.19 -4.22
C TRP A 12 6.49 13.04 -4.78
N ARG A 13 7.58 13.37 -5.48
CA ARG A 13 8.67 12.43 -5.69
C ARG A 13 9.72 12.67 -4.62
N TYR A 14 10.30 11.58 -4.13
CA TYR A 14 11.32 11.61 -3.12
C TYR A 14 12.64 11.06 -3.68
N ASP A 15 13.71 11.80 -3.44
CA ASP A 15 15.08 11.41 -3.75
C ASP A 15 15.66 10.69 -2.54
N SER A 16 15.66 9.36 -2.59
CA SER A 16 16.20 8.54 -1.51
C SER A 16 17.73 8.64 -1.38
N GLU A 17 18.44 9.03 -2.43
CA GLU A 17 19.91 9.15 -2.40
C GLU A 17 20.34 10.42 -1.66
N ASN A 18 19.54 11.49 -1.80
CA ASN A 18 19.80 12.80 -1.22
C ASN A 18 18.89 13.15 -0.03
N ASP A 19 18.06 12.20 0.42
CA ASP A 19 17.14 12.33 1.56
C ASP A 19 16.20 13.56 1.47
N GLN A 20 15.74 13.90 0.26
CA GLN A 20 14.94 15.11 0.03
C GLN A 20 13.80 14.91 -0.98
N ALA A 21 12.72 15.68 -0.81
CA ALA A 21 11.66 15.74 -1.82
C ALA A 21 12.10 16.57 -3.02
N TYR A 22 11.80 16.10 -4.24
CA TYR A 22 11.97 16.91 -5.43
C TYR A 22 11.03 18.12 -5.39
N THR A 23 11.55 19.29 -5.75
CA THR A 23 10.74 20.51 -5.90
C THR A 23 10.07 20.61 -7.26
N GLU A 24 10.67 19.99 -8.29
CA GLU A 24 10.17 19.94 -9.66
C GLU A 24 10.56 18.64 -10.37
N ASP A 25 9.85 18.29 -11.43
CA ASP A 25 10.21 17.18 -12.31
C ASP A 25 11.17 17.62 -13.43
N PRO A 26 11.76 16.68 -14.21
CA PRO A 26 12.69 17.02 -15.28
C PRO A 26 12.10 17.90 -16.41
N GLN A 27 10.77 18.08 -16.42
CA GLN A 27 10.05 18.95 -17.37
C GLN A 27 9.69 20.30 -16.74
N GLY A 28 10.10 20.58 -15.49
CA GLY A 28 9.86 21.83 -14.78
C GLY A 28 8.50 21.93 -14.07
N HIS A 29 7.74 20.85 -13.95
CA HIS A 29 6.48 20.88 -13.18
C HIS A 29 6.77 20.78 -11.68
N ARG A 30 6.26 21.74 -10.91
CA ARG A 30 6.48 21.82 -9.46
C ARG A 30 5.67 20.80 -8.66
N TYR A 31 6.24 20.36 -7.54
CA TYR A 31 5.59 19.56 -6.50
C TYR A 31 5.04 20.45 -5.36
N PRO A 32 4.01 20.00 -4.60
CA PRO A 32 3.20 18.81 -4.85
C PRO A 32 2.40 18.86 -6.15
N ARG A 33 2.25 17.71 -6.79
CA ARG A 33 1.38 17.54 -7.96
C ARG A 33 0.09 16.85 -7.54
N ARG A 34 -0.99 17.08 -8.29
CA ARG A 34 -2.25 16.35 -8.03
C ARG A 34 -2.08 14.90 -8.44
N ILE A 35 -2.58 13.95 -7.64
CA ILE A 35 -2.50 12.52 -7.96
C ILE A 35 -3.05 12.24 -9.36
N SER A 36 -4.17 12.87 -9.74
CA SER A 36 -4.78 12.69 -11.07
C SER A 36 -3.92 13.19 -12.24
N GLN A 37 -2.93 14.05 -12.00
CA GLN A 37 -1.98 14.51 -13.03
C GLN A 37 -0.82 13.52 -13.23
N GLY A 38 -0.40 12.83 -12.17
CA GLY A 38 0.65 11.82 -12.24
C GLY A 38 0.12 10.42 -12.57
N PHE A 39 -1.11 10.13 -12.16
CA PHE A 39 -1.76 8.82 -12.26
C PHE A 39 -3.19 9.02 -12.81
N PRO A 40 -3.35 9.15 -14.14
CA PRO A 40 -4.64 9.38 -14.76
C PRO A 40 -5.68 8.30 -14.40
N GLY A 41 -6.87 8.72 -14.00
CA GLY A 41 -7.94 7.81 -13.57
C GLY A 41 -7.87 7.40 -12.09
N ILE A 42 -6.86 7.86 -11.33
CA ILE A 42 -6.84 7.74 -9.87
C ILE A 42 -7.41 9.01 -9.25
N SER A 43 -8.49 8.85 -8.47
CA SER A 43 -9.12 9.94 -7.74
C SER A 43 -8.71 9.91 -6.26
N GLY A 44 -8.12 11.00 -5.79
CA GLY A 44 -7.80 11.17 -4.37
C GLY A 44 -9.02 11.56 -3.52
N PRO A 45 -8.88 11.57 -2.18
CA PRO A 45 -7.69 11.14 -1.44
C PRO A 45 -7.49 9.62 -1.47
N VAL A 46 -6.24 9.19 -1.32
CA VAL A 46 -5.84 7.77 -1.26
C VAL A 46 -5.36 7.49 0.17
N ASP A 47 -5.77 6.35 0.73
CA ASP A 47 -5.40 5.95 2.09
C ASP A 47 -3.99 5.32 2.10
N THR A 48 -3.68 4.52 1.10
CA THR A 48 -2.42 3.78 0.98
C THR A 48 -2.13 3.49 -0.50
N ALA A 49 -0.87 3.40 -0.87
CA ALA A 49 -0.49 2.77 -2.13
C ALA A 49 0.79 1.95 -1.98
N PHE A 50 0.94 0.92 -2.80
CA PHE A 50 2.23 0.22 -2.93
C PHE A 50 2.48 -0.17 -4.38
N PHE A 51 3.76 -0.26 -4.74
CA PHE A 51 4.19 -0.78 -6.03
C PHE A 51 4.45 -2.28 -5.94
N HIS A 52 3.78 -3.05 -6.78
CA HIS A 52 3.99 -4.48 -6.91
C HIS A 52 4.92 -4.72 -8.10
N THR A 53 6.12 -5.21 -7.81
CA THR A 53 7.17 -5.35 -8.82
C THR A 53 6.87 -6.43 -9.85
N ARG A 54 6.12 -7.49 -9.50
CA ARG A 54 5.90 -8.64 -10.39
C ARG A 54 4.90 -8.36 -11.52
N ASP A 55 3.87 -7.56 -11.26
CA ASP A 55 2.87 -7.19 -12.28
C ASP A 55 3.07 -5.75 -12.81
N HIS A 56 4.13 -5.07 -12.35
CA HIS A 56 4.44 -3.68 -12.67
C HIS A 56 3.26 -2.72 -12.44
N CYS A 57 2.47 -2.98 -11.40
CA CYS A 57 1.32 -2.16 -11.03
C CYS A 57 1.52 -1.43 -9.69
N ILE A 58 1.00 -0.21 -9.61
CA ILE A 58 0.74 0.46 -8.34
C ILE A 58 -0.70 0.16 -7.93
N TYR A 59 -0.89 -0.31 -6.71
CA TYR A 59 -2.22 -0.52 -6.14
C TYR A 59 -2.55 0.66 -5.22
N PHE A 60 -3.57 1.43 -5.58
CA PHE A 60 -4.09 2.54 -4.78
C PHE A 60 -5.31 2.10 -3.98
N PHE A 61 -5.28 2.30 -2.67
CA PHE A 61 -6.34 1.94 -1.71
C PHE A 61 -7.10 3.18 -1.28
N ARG A 62 -8.43 3.12 -1.33
CA ARG A 62 -9.32 4.20 -0.87
C ARG A 62 -10.59 3.61 -0.29
N GLY A 63 -10.80 3.78 1.01
CA GLY A 63 -11.87 3.12 1.74
C GLY A 63 -11.80 1.62 1.54
N HIS A 64 -12.89 1.03 1.08
CA HIS A 64 -12.99 -0.41 0.77
C HIS A 64 -12.58 -0.77 -0.66
N MET A 65 -12.10 0.20 -1.46
CA MET A 65 -11.78 0.01 -2.88
C MET A 65 -10.28 -0.02 -3.11
N VAL A 66 -9.87 -0.84 -4.07
CA VAL A 66 -8.52 -0.95 -4.60
C VAL A 66 -8.56 -0.63 -6.08
N THR A 67 -7.60 0.13 -6.57
CA THR A 67 -7.39 0.42 -7.99
C THR A 67 -5.98 -0.03 -8.39
N ALA A 68 -5.88 -0.95 -9.34
CA ALA A 68 -4.58 -1.31 -9.93
C ALA A 68 -4.27 -0.38 -11.11
N PHE A 69 -3.05 0.17 -11.11
CA PHE A 69 -2.56 1.12 -12.11
C PHE A 69 -1.29 0.56 -12.75
N ASN A 70 -1.34 0.30 -14.04
CA ASN A 70 -0.18 -0.18 -14.79
C ASN A 70 0.78 0.99 -15.03
N VAL A 71 2.01 0.84 -14.55
CA VAL A 71 3.02 1.90 -14.64
C VAL A 71 3.52 2.05 -16.08
N SER A 72 3.66 0.95 -16.82
CA SER A 72 4.19 0.95 -18.18
C SER A 72 3.25 1.63 -19.18
N SER A 73 1.94 1.39 -19.08
CA SER A 73 0.95 2.05 -19.94
C SER A 73 0.41 3.35 -19.35
N ASN A 74 0.80 3.70 -18.12
CA ASN A 74 0.31 4.86 -17.38
C ASN A 74 -1.23 4.92 -17.30
N GLN A 75 -1.86 3.77 -17.04
CA GLN A 75 -3.32 3.62 -17.06
C GLN A 75 -3.82 2.72 -15.93
N ARG A 76 -5.02 3.03 -15.44
CA ARG A 76 -5.79 2.12 -14.60
C ARG A 76 -6.12 0.84 -15.38
N LEU A 77 -5.93 -0.32 -14.74
CA LEU A 77 -6.31 -1.61 -15.32
C LEU A 77 -7.83 -1.75 -15.50
N VAL A 78 -8.23 -2.43 -16.57
CA VAL A 78 -9.64 -2.78 -16.83
C VAL A 78 -10.16 -3.67 -15.69
N GLY A 79 -11.40 -3.44 -15.27
CA GLY A 79 -12.03 -4.16 -14.16
C GLY A 79 -11.78 -3.56 -12.77
N PHE A 80 -10.97 -2.49 -12.67
CA PHE A 80 -10.79 -1.72 -11.43
C PHE A 80 -11.57 -0.38 -11.46
N PRO A 81 -12.01 0.14 -10.30
CA PRO A 81 -11.73 -0.33 -8.93
C PRO A 81 -12.53 -1.58 -8.52
N ARG A 82 -11.99 -2.35 -7.57
CA ARG A 82 -12.64 -3.52 -6.96
C ARG A 82 -12.60 -3.44 -5.44
N ARG A 83 -13.48 -4.18 -4.76
CA ARG A 83 -13.45 -4.24 -3.29
C ARG A 83 -12.16 -4.91 -2.82
N ILE A 84 -11.55 -4.40 -1.74
CA ILE A 84 -10.34 -4.99 -1.17
C ILE A 84 -10.50 -6.48 -0.83
N LEU A 85 -11.68 -6.88 -0.34
CA LEU A 85 -12.02 -8.28 -0.05
C LEU A 85 -11.96 -9.21 -1.28
N GLU A 86 -12.14 -8.67 -2.49
CA GLU A 86 -12.06 -9.44 -3.72
C GLU A 86 -10.62 -9.53 -4.26
N VAL A 87 -9.79 -8.52 -3.97
CA VAL A 87 -8.40 -8.44 -4.43
C VAL A 87 -7.45 -9.14 -3.45
N PHE A 88 -7.76 -9.06 -2.15
CA PHE A 88 -7.00 -9.60 -1.03
C PHE A 88 -7.97 -10.37 -0.11
N PRO A 89 -8.48 -11.55 -0.50
CA PRO A 89 -9.42 -12.31 0.32
C PRO A 89 -8.78 -12.77 1.64
N ALA A 90 -9.54 -12.83 2.73
CA ALA A 90 -9.05 -13.38 3.99
C ALA A 90 -8.96 -14.91 3.93
N SER A 91 -7.90 -15.50 4.51
CA SER A 91 -7.83 -16.95 4.72
C SER A 91 -8.72 -17.42 5.87
N VAL A 92 -8.99 -16.55 6.84
CA VAL A 92 -9.89 -16.82 7.97
C VAL A 92 -11.11 -15.89 7.88
N PRO A 93 -12.34 -16.42 7.88
CA PRO A 93 -13.55 -15.59 7.83
C PRO A 93 -13.59 -14.55 8.95
N GLY A 94 -13.83 -13.29 8.59
CA GLY A 94 -13.89 -12.17 9.51
C GLY A 94 -12.55 -11.54 9.87
N ASP A 95 -11.42 -12.13 9.48
CA ASP A 95 -10.08 -11.60 9.73
C ASP A 95 -9.55 -10.81 8.53
N HIS A 96 -9.93 -9.54 8.42
CA HIS A 96 -9.58 -8.69 7.28
C HIS A 96 -9.58 -7.21 7.69
N PRO A 97 -8.72 -6.33 7.11
CA PRO A 97 -8.71 -4.89 7.43
C PRO A 97 -9.95 -4.12 6.93
N ILE A 98 -10.68 -4.70 5.97
CA ILE A 98 -11.94 -4.26 5.33
C ILE A 98 -11.86 -2.95 4.54
N ALA A 99 -11.20 -1.92 5.05
CA ALA A 99 -11.09 -0.60 4.45
C ALA A 99 -10.01 0.22 5.15
N HIS A 100 -9.63 1.38 4.58
CA HIS A 100 -8.80 2.40 5.24
C HIS A 100 -7.49 1.80 5.80
N LEU A 101 -6.68 1.24 4.91
CA LEU A 101 -5.33 0.83 5.28
C LEU A 101 -4.51 2.05 5.65
N ASP A 102 -3.64 1.90 6.64
CA ASP A 102 -2.72 2.96 7.06
C ASP A 102 -1.43 2.91 6.25
N ALA A 103 -0.97 1.70 5.92
CA ALA A 103 0.18 1.48 5.07
C ALA A 103 0.12 0.11 4.38
N ALA A 104 0.86 -0.01 3.28
CA ALA A 104 1.17 -1.28 2.64
C ALA A 104 2.59 -1.22 2.11
N TYR A 105 3.36 -2.27 2.32
CA TYR A 105 4.73 -2.32 1.83
C TYR A 105 5.21 -3.73 1.55
N TYR A 106 6.10 -3.87 0.58
CA TYR A 106 6.76 -5.13 0.30
C TYR A 106 8.05 -5.24 1.10
N SER A 107 8.16 -6.27 1.94
CA SER A 107 9.38 -6.58 2.67
C SER A 107 10.29 -7.48 1.83
N TYR A 108 11.50 -7.03 1.56
CA TYR A 108 12.50 -7.84 0.87
C TYR A 108 13.04 -8.99 1.73
N SER A 109 13.19 -8.78 3.04
CA SER A 109 13.67 -9.81 3.97
C SER A 109 12.68 -10.95 4.15
N HIS A 110 11.38 -10.66 4.15
CA HIS A 110 10.31 -11.66 4.27
C HIS A 110 9.75 -12.09 2.91
N GLN A 111 10.17 -11.45 1.82
CA GLN A 111 9.67 -11.66 0.46
C GLN A 111 8.13 -11.64 0.35
N ALA A 112 7.51 -10.77 1.15
CA ALA A 112 6.06 -10.72 1.32
C ALA A 112 5.55 -9.27 1.37
N LEU A 113 4.31 -9.08 0.90
CA LEU A 113 3.56 -7.84 1.05
C LEU A 113 2.85 -7.85 2.40
N PHE A 114 2.95 -6.74 3.13
CA PHE A 114 2.23 -6.50 4.38
C PHE A 114 1.23 -5.37 4.19
N LEU A 115 0.00 -5.59 4.66
CA LEU A 115 -1.04 -4.56 4.78
C LEU A 115 -1.21 -4.21 6.25
N LEU A 116 -1.18 -2.93 6.60
CA LEU A 116 -1.19 -2.46 7.98
C LEU A 116 -2.45 -1.64 8.27
N LYS A 117 -3.03 -1.88 9.44
CA LYS A 117 -4.17 -1.12 9.96
C LYS A 117 -4.17 -1.13 11.49
N GLY A 118 -4.11 0.05 12.09
CA GLY A 118 -3.98 0.23 13.52
C GLY A 118 -2.73 -0.48 14.05
N LEU A 119 -2.93 -1.31 15.08
CA LEU A 119 -1.85 -2.09 15.71
C LEU A 119 -1.60 -3.45 15.03
N PHE A 120 -2.27 -3.71 13.90
CA PHE A 120 -2.29 -5.01 13.25
C PHE A 120 -1.76 -4.95 11.83
N PHE A 121 -1.28 -6.09 11.37
CA PHE A 121 -0.93 -6.29 9.98
C PHE A 121 -1.41 -7.66 9.48
N TRP A 122 -1.58 -7.75 8.17
CA TRP A 122 -1.84 -8.97 7.43
C TRP A 122 -0.73 -9.19 6.43
N GLN A 123 -0.19 -10.40 6.40
CA GLN A 123 0.76 -10.82 5.36
C GLN A 123 -0.02 -11.41 4.18
N VAL A 124 0.33 -11.00 2.96
CA VAL A 124 -0.19 -11.64 1.74
C VAL A 124 0.52 -12.97 1.53
N ALA A 125 -0.25 -14.04 1.40
CA ALA A 125 0.24 -15.40 1.23
C ALA A 125 1.17 -15.55 0.03
N GLY A 126 2.36 -16.08 0.29
CA GLY A 126 3.40 -16.35 -0.69
C GLY A 126 3.17 -17.66 -1.45
N ALA A 127 4.16 -18.04 -2.26
CA ALA A 127 4.14 -19.34 -2.93
C ALA A 127 4.22 -20.49 -1.91
N GLN A 128 5.13 -20.37 -0.92
CA GLN A 128 5.33 -21.40 0.11
C GLN A 128 4.08 -21.66 0.97
N ASP A 129 3.29 -20.62 1.26
CA ASP A 129 2.04 -20.78 2.01
C ASP A 129 1.03 -21.59 1.19
N ARG A 130 0.94 -21.32 -0.12
CA ARG A 130 0.06 -22.05 -1.04
C ARG A 130 0.54 -23.47 -1.34
N ASP A 131 1.85 -23.72 -1.29
CA ASP A 131 2.39 -25.08 -1.41
C ASP A 131 1.97 -25.95 -0.21
N ARG A 132 1.83 -25.34 0.98
CA ARG A 132 1.36 -26.01 2.20
C ARG A 132 -0.16 -26.13 2.27
N ASP A 133 -0.86 -25.11 1.81
CA ASP A 133 -2.32 -25.08 1.71
C ASP A 133 -2.76 -24.62 0.32
N PRO A 134 -2.96 -25.56 -0.62
CA PRO A 134 -3.40 -25.26 -1.98
C PRO A 134 -4.81 -24.66 -2.08
N SER A 135 -5.60 -24.67 -0.99
CA SER A 135 -6.92 -24.05 -0.97
C SER A 135 -6.87 -22.53 -0.82
N LEU A 136 -5.71 -21.98 -0.42
CA LEU A 136 -5.53 -20.55 -0.25
C LEU A 136 -5.73 -19.81 -1.58
N PRO A 137 -6.66 -18.85 -1.63
CA PRO A 137 -6.86 -18.05 -2.84
C PRO A 137 -5.63 -17.22 -3.16
N HIS A 138 -5.54 -16.78 -4.42
CA HIS A 138 -4.52 -15.81 -4.81
C HIS A 138 -4.66 -14.53 -3.97
N ASN A 139 -3.51 -13.98 -3.54
CA ASN A 139 -3.44 -12.83 -2.64
C ASN A 139 -4.18 -12.99 -1.29
N ALA A 140 -4.37 -14.22 -0.83
CA ALA A 140 -4.96 -14.45 0.49
C ALA A 140 -4.23 -13.69 1.59
N LEU A 141 -4.96 -13.02 2.47
CA LEU A 141 -4.42 -12.46 3.71
C LEU A 141 -4.36 -13.56 4.76
N LEU A 142 -3.15 -13.83 5.24
CA LEU A 142 -2.92 -14.67 6.42
C LEU A 142 -3.47 -13.98 7.67
N PRO A 143 -3.76 -14.73 8.76
CA PRO A 143 -4.34 -14.16 9.96
C PRO A 143 -3.54 -12.99 10.51
N HIS A 144 -4.23 -11.99 11.05
CA HIS A 144 -3.56 -10.79 11.54
C HIS A 144 -2.61 -11.10 12.70
N ARG A 145 -1.55 -10.29 12.79
CA ARG A 145 -0.65 -10.26 13.93
C ARG A 145 -0.46 -8.83 14.40
N ARG A 146 0.02 -8.65 15.63
CA ARG A 146 0.36 -7.31 16.12
C ARG A 146 1.66 -6.83 15.50
N VAL A 147 1.70 -5.57 15.09
CA VAL A 147 2.91 -4.91 14.57
C VAL A 147 4.11 -5.13 15.50
N ALA A 148 3.91 -4.97 16.82
CA ALA A 148 4.93 -5.18 17.83
C ALA A 148 5.52 -6.61 17.91
N GLU A 149 4.83 -7.63 17.41
CA GLU A 149 5.36 -9.00 17.37
C GLU A 149 6.44 -9.17 16.30
N GLN A 150 6.29 -8.44 15.19
CA GLN A 150 7.14 -8.52 14.00
C GLN A 150 8.22 -7.44 13.99
N TRP A 151 7.87 -6.20 14.36
CA TRP A 151 8.78 -5.07 14.44
C TRP A 151 8.89 -4.63 15.91
N ARG A 152 9.70 -5.38 16.67
CA ARG A 152 9.84 -5.19 18.13
C ARG A 152 10.42 -3.84 18.53
N ASP A 153 11.14 -3.20 17.61
CA ASP A 153 11.74 -1.89 17.80
C ASP A 153 10.77 -0.73 17.48
N ILE A 154 9.59 -1.05 16.94
CA ILE A 154 8.50 -0.09 16.73
C ILE A 154 7.54 -0.23 17.91
N CYS A 155 7.81 0.55 18.97
CA CYS A 155 6.94 0.64 20.13
C CYS A 155 5.58 1.28 19.75
N ASP A 156 4.52 0.96 20.50
CA ASP A 156 3.26 1.71 20.42
C ASP A 156 3.55 3.20 20.67
N ALA A 157 3.59 4.01 19.61
CA ALA A 157 3.57 5.46 19.72
C ALA A 157 2.18 5.85 20.26
N HIS A 158 2.02 5.73 21.56
CA HIS A 158 0.75 5.89 22.25
C HIS A 158 0.17 7.28 21.92
N SER A 159 -1.12 7.34 21.60
CA SER A 159 -1.83 8.58 21.23
C SER A 159 -1.80 9.65 22.33
N SER A 160 -1.40 9.31 23.55
CA SER A 160 -1.14 10.25 24.64
C SER A 160 0.05 11.19 24.38
N ILE A 161 0.90 10.91 23.38
CA ILE A 161 1.99 11.83 22.99
C ILE A 161 1.45 13.01 22.14
N LEU A 162 0.26 12.87 21.55
CA LEU A 162 -0.36 13.90 20.69
C LEU A 162 -1.21 14.94 21.45
N THR A 163 -1.34 14.84 22.77
CA THR A 163 -2.17 15.77 23.59
C THR A 163 -1.40 16.82 24.38
N ASN A 164 -0.08 16.93 24.22
CA ASN A 164 0.66 18.07 24.77
C ASN A 164 0.85 19.17 23.74
N LYS A 165 -0.17 20.03 23.62
CA LYS A 165 0.01 21.44 23.27
C LYS A 165 -1.04 22.31 23.94
#